data_AF-A0AAN5X125-F1
#
_entry.id   AF-A0AAN5X125-F1
#
_cell.length_a   1.000
_cell.length_b   1.000
_cell.length_c   1.000
_cell.angle_alpha   90.00
_cell.angle_beta   90.00
_cell.angle_gamma   90.00
#
_symmetry.space_group_name_H-M   'P 1'
#
loop_
_entity.id
_entity.type
_entity.pdbx_description
1 polymer ?
#
loop_
_entity_poly.entity_id
_entity_poly.type
_entity_poly.pdbx_seq_one_letter_code
_entity_poly.pdbx_strand_id
1 'polypeptide(L)' 'MFSWAANYFYQLDKSTLIDYSLEQQASIIADYWLLLVYGMQTWLAFQAEGKQGRYRGKDRLADIPRLYQKIATGRG' A
#
# COMPACT_ATOMS: atom_id res chain seq x y z
N MET A 1 -21.53 -6.39 -12.89
CA MET A 1 -20.24 -6.19 -12.19
C MET A 1 -20.55 -6.16 -10.71
N PHE A 2 -20.00 -7.10 -9.94
CA PHE A 2 -20.33 -7.25 -8.53
C PHE A 2 -19.48 -6.29 -7.68
N SER A 3 -20.10 -5.49 -6.81
CA SER A 3 -19.43 -4.57 -5.88
C SER A 3 -18.55 -5.25 -4.82
N TRP A 4 -18.55 -6.58 -4.76
CA TRP A 4 -17.73 -7.38 -3.82
C TRP A 4 -16.44 -7.95 -4.43
N ALA A 5 -16.23 -7.80 -5.74
CA ALA A 5 -15.02 -8.26 -6.46
C ALA A 5 -14.04 -7.10 -6.73
N ALA A 6 -13.97 -6.12 -5.83
CA ALA A 6 -13.04 -5.01 -5.96
C ALA A 6 -11.60 -5.51 -5.76
N ASN A 7 -10.68 -5.05 -6.61
CA ASN A 7 -9.28 -5.40 -6.49
C ASN A 7 -8.61 -4.52 -5.43
N TYR A 8 -8.56 -5.03 -4.21
CA TYR A 8 -7.85 -4.36 -3.10
C TYR A 8 -6.33 -4.49 -3.20
N PHE A 9 -5.82 -5.41 -4.02
CA PHE A 9 -4.38 -5.63 -4.15
C PHE A 9 -3.74 -4.52 -4.98
N TYR A 10 -2.59 -4.03 -4.54
CA TYR A 10 -1.86 -2.95 -5.20
C TYR A 10 -0.35 -3.20 -5.19
N GLN A 11 0.34 -2.50 -6.09
CA GLN A 11 1.79 -2.34 -6.11
C GLN A 11 2.08 -0.85 -5.96
N LEU A 12 3.30 -0.47 -5.57
CA LEU A 12 3.69 0.94 -5.46
C LEU A 12 4.34 1.42 -6.78
N ASP A 13 3.73 1.05 -7.90
CA ASP A 13 4.26 1.20 -9.26
C ASP A 13 3.79 2.48 -9.96
N LYS A 14 2.72 3.11 -9.47
CA LYS A 14 2.19 4.37 -10.03
C LYS A 14 2.80 5.61 -9.40
N SER A 15 2.70 6.71 -10.13
CA SER A 15 3.26 8.01 -9.76
C SER A 15 2.57 8.67 -8.57
N THR A 16 1.23 8.62 -8.53
CA THR A 16 0.42 9.34 -7.54
C THR A 16 -0.70 8.48 -7.01
N LEU A 17 -1.23 8.84 -5.84
CA LEU A 17 -2.35 8.11 -5.22
C LEU A 17 -3.60 8.10 -6.11
N ILE A 18 -3.89 9.18 -6.83
CA ILE A 18 -5.10 9.28 -7.66
C ILE A 18 -5.09 8.34 -8.88
N ASP A 19 -3.92 7.81 -9.23
CA ASP A 19 -3.78 6.85 -10.33
C ASP A 19 -4.32 5.45 -9.96
N TYR A 20 -4.60 5.20 -8.68
CA TYR A 20 -5.16 3.95 -8.15
C TYR A 20 -6.70 4.00 -8.06
N SER A 21 -7.37 2.83 -8.06
CA SER A 21 -8.82 2.80 -7.79
C SER A 21 -9.10 3.27 -6.35
N LEU A 22 -10.31 3.74 -6.05
CA LEU A 22 -10.65 4.24 -4.71
C LEU A 22 -10.38 3.20 -3.61
N GLU A 23 -10.64 1.92 -3.88
CA GLU A 23 -10.37 0.83 -2.94
C GLU A 23 -8.89 0.60 -2.72
N GLN A 24 -8.09 0.72 -3.78
CA GLN A 24 -6.63 0.67 -3.69
C GLN A 24 -6.08 1.89 -2.95
N GLN A 25 -6.62 3.08 -3.21
CA GLN A 25 -6.24 4.31 -2.50
C GLN A 25 -6.47 4.16 -0.99
N ALA A 26 -7.64 3.69 -0.60
CA ALA A 26 -7.96 3.42 0.81
C ALA A 26 -7.01 2.37 1.42
N SER A 27 -6.71 1.29 0.68
CA SER A 27 -5.79 0.25 1.14
C SER A 27 -4.36 0.78 1.30
N ILE A 28 -3.87 1.60 0.37
CA ILE A 28 -2.56 2.24 0.42
C ILE A 28 -2.46 3.17 1.63
N ILE A 29 -3.48 4.01 1.88
CA ILE A 29 -3.49 4.92 3.04
C ILE A 29 -3.51 4.14 4.35
N ALA A 30 -4.32 3.08 4.46
CA ALA A 30 -4.40 2.26 5.67
C ALA A 30 -3.07 1.57 5.98
N ASP A 31 -2.44 0.96 4.97
CA ASP A 31 -1.14 0.31 5.11
C ASP A 31 -0.03 1.33 5.41
N TYR A 32 -0.09 2.53 4.83
CA TYR A 32 0.88 3.60 5.13
C TYR A 32 0.73 4.11 6.57
N TRP A 33 -0.50 4.28 7.06
CA TRP A 33 -0.74 4.62 8.45
C TRP A 33 -0.20 3.54 9.40
N LEU A 34 -0.44 2.26 9.09
CA LEU A 34 0.09 1.13 9.87
C LEU A 34 1.62 1.17 9.92
N LEU A 35 2.27 1.44 8.78
CA LEU A 35 3.72 1.63 8.68
C LEU A 35 4.21 2.77 9.58
N LEU A 36 3.55 3.92 9.56
CA LEU A 36 3.95 5.11 10.34
C LEU A 36 3.78 4.90 11.84
N VAL A 37 2.72 4.23 12.28
CA VAL A 37 2.41 4.04 13.70
C VAL A 37 3.18 2.90 14.33
N TYR A 38 3.34 1.78 13.61
CA TYR A 38 3.89 0.54 14.17
C TYR A 38 5.23 0.11 13.55
N GLY A 39 5.70 0.83 12.54
CA GLY A 39 6.99 0.59 11.88
C GLY A 39 7.00 -0.59 10.89
N MET A 40 8.16 -0.74 10.24
CA MET A 40 8.39 -1.71 9.16
C MET A 40 8.16 -3.17 9.56
N GLN A 41 8.55 -3.58 10.77
CA GLN A 41 8.41 -4.98 11.21
C GLN A 41 6.94 -5.39 11.32
N THR A 42 6.11 -4.53 11.92
CA THR A 42 4.67 -4.77 12.04
C THR A 42 4.00 -4.74 10.68
N TRP A 43 4.34 -3.75 9.85
CA TRP A 43 3.83 -3.67 8.49
C TRP A 43 4.14 -4.96 7.70
N LEU A 44 5.37 -5.46 7.76
CA LEU A 44 5.76 -6.71 7.10
C LEU A 44 4.94 -7.92 7.59
N ALA A 45 4.73 -8.03 8.90
CA ALA A 45 3.93 -9.11 9.48
C ALA A 45 2.47 -9.07 8.97
N PHE A 46 1.93 -7.89 8.69
CA PHE A 46 0.59 -7.71 8.13
C PHE A 46 0.54 -7.97 6.62
N GLN A 47 1.63 -7.78 5.88
CA GLN A 47 1.73 -8.06 4.44
C GLN A 47 2.03 -9.53 4.11
N ALA A 48 2.34 -10.36 5.11
CA ALA A 48 2.59 -11.78 4.91
C ALA A 48 1.39 -12.51 4.26
N GLU A 49 1.68 -13.60 3.56
CA GLU A 49 0.65 -14.39 2.87
C GLU A 49 -0.43 -14.88 3.86
N GLY A 50 -1.70 -14.76 3.47
CA GLY A 50 -2.84 -15.09 4.33
C GLY A 50 -3.20 -14.05 5.39
N LYS A 51 -2.49 -12.91 5.44
CA LYS A 51 -2.82 -11.77 6.31
C LYS A 51 -3.57 -10.66 5.55
N GLN A 52 -4.02 -9.64 6.28
CA GLN A 52 -4.89 -8.59 5.77
C GLN A 52 -4.22 -7.64 4.77
N GLY A 53 -2.89 -7.61 4.74
CA GLY A 53 -2.12 -6.72 3.89
C GLY A 53 -2.36 -6.99 2.40
N ARG A 54 -2.53 -5.89 1.65
CA ARG A 54 -2.92 -5.91 0.24
C ARG A 54 -1.78 -5.51 -0.70
N TYR A 55 -0.61 -5.16 -0.18
CA TYR A 55 0.57 -4.89 -0.98
C TYR A 55 1.09 -6.18 -1.63
N ARG A 56 1.34 -6.13 -2.94
CA ARG A 56 1.85 -7.25 -3.77
C ARG A 56 3.03 -6.83 -4.66
N GLY A 57 3.69 -5.73 -4.31
CA GLY A 57 4.86 -5.25 -5.04
C GLY A 57 6.12 -6.07 -4.75
N LYS A 58 7.15 -5.85 -5.57
CA LYS A 58 8.48 -6.49 -5.46
C LYS A 58 9.55 -5.49 -5.03
N ASP A 59 9.13 -4.37 -4.44
CA ASP A 59 10.03 -3.27 -4.08
C ASP A 59 10.96 -3.70 -2.94
N ARG A 60 12.14 -3.07 -2.88
CA ARG A 60 13.06 -3.32 -1.76
C ARG A 60 12.43 -2.78 -0.49
N LEU A 61 12.51 -3.55 0.59
CA LEU A 61 11.93 -3.18 1.89
C LEU A 61 12.42 -1.82 2.41
N ALA A 62 13.68 -1.46 2.13
CA ALA A 62 14.24 -0.17 2.50
C ALA A 62 13.59 1.02 1.75
N ASP A 63 13.05 0.78 0.56
CA ASP A 63 12.44 1.82 -0.27
C ASP A 63 10.95 2.00 0.05
N ILE A 64 10.30 1.01 0.68
CA ILE A 64 8.85 1.01 0.99
C ILE A 64 8.38 2.30 1.68
N PRO A 65 9.03 2.80 2.75
CA PRO A 65 8.58 4.03 3.40
C PRO A 65 8.62 5.24 2.46
N ARG A 66 9.69 5.35 1.65
CA ARG A 66 9.87 6.43 0.69
C ARG A 66 8.84 6.36 -0.43
N LEU A 67 8.51 5.16 -0.90
CA LEU A 67 7.51 4.95 -1.94
C LEU A 67 6.11 5.34 -1.47
N TYR A 68 5.71 4.93 -0.27
CA TYR A 68 4.43 5.37 0.30
C TYR A 68 4.38 6.89 0.49
N GLN A 69 5.45 7.49 1.03
CA GLN A 69 5.54 8.93 1.19
C GLN A 69 5.39 9.65 -0.16
N LYS A 70 6.08 9.19 -1.20
CA LYS A 70 6.01 9.74 -2.55
C LYS A 70 4.58 9.68 -3.11
N ILE A 71 3.94 8.51 -3.02
CA ILE A 71 2.59 8.30 -3.56
C ILE A 71 1.55 9.13 -2.78
N ALA A 72 1.65 9.15 -1.44
CA ALA A 72 0.70 9.85 -0.57
C ALA A 72 0.82 11.38 -0.65
N THR A 73 2.03 11.91 -0.83
CA THR A 73 2.28 13.37 -0.87
C THR A 73 2.33 13.94 -2.29
N GLY A 74 2.45 13.08 -3.31
CA GLY A 74 2.67 13.48 -4.70
C GLY A 74 4.02 14.18 -4.94
N ARG A 75 4.92 14.18 -3.95
CA ARG A 75 6.26 14.79 -4.03
C ARG A 75 7.31 13.69 -3.97
N GLY A 76 8.04 13.50 -5.07
CA GLY A 76 9.09 12.49 -5.22
C GLY A 76 10.50 13.05 -5.07
#